data_AF-A0A023D846-F1
#
_entry.id   AF-A0A023D846-F1
#
_cell.length_a   1.000
_cell.length_b   1.000
_cell.length_c   1.000
_cell.angle_alpha   90.00
_cell.angle_beta   90.00
_cell.angle_gamma   90.00
#
_symmetry.space_group_name_H-M   'P 1'
#
loop_
_entity.id
_entity.type
_entity.pdbx_description
1 polymer ?
#
loop_
_entity_poly.entity_id
_entity_poly.type
_entity_poly.pdbx_seq_one_letter_code
_entity_poly.pdbx_strand_id
1 'polypeptide(L)'
;MKLRSINDHYAVSPQITVADLPAVKDAGFAGIICFRPDGEDPDQPTAAEIGVAAETLGLQFVHVPVRSGGEPDAYALRATRRALEDMPGKVLGYCKGGGRAERAYMLAATTPAEAPAVRHFDVVIVGGGAGGIAAAASLLKRRPGTTIGIVEPSLEHYYQPGWTLVGAGVFTPEQTRRSELKIMPAGANWLRNAAKTFHPDTHSVTLDDDTSVTYSVLVVALGIKLDWDGIEGLADTLGRNGVTSNYRYDLAPYTWELVRSLRSGTALFTQPPMPIKCAGAPQKAAYLSCSEWERRGVKHAIDVAFDTATPALFGVADYVPPLMDYIRKYDIALHLRSKLVRVDGERRIATFERTTGAGPESRTETVERSFDMLHVVPPQTAPDVLRESPLAGADGFLSVDPATLRHTAYEDVYGLGDCIGASNAKTAAAVRKQAPVVAHNVVRRLREKAGFAVKEPVALYSGYGACPLTVEKGKIVLAEFGYGGKLMPTLPEWILKGTTPTRLAWFLKEKVMPLLYWYGMFRGHEILVKPDFRQED
;
A
#
# COMPACT_ATOMS: atom_id res chain seq x y z
N MET A 1 33.05 22.49 1.61
CA MET A 1 32.62 22.12 2.99
C MET A 1 33.39 22.89 4.09
N LYS A 2 32.72 23.34 5.17
CA LYS A 2 33.36 23.86 6.42
C LYS A 2 32.81 23.12 7.63
N LEU A 3 33.61 22.21 8.20
CA LEU A 3 33.22 21.40 9.35
C LEU A 3 33.51 22.12 10.67
N ARG A 4 32.58 22.04 11.61
CA ARG A 4 32.79 22.42 13.02
C ARG A 4 32.48 21.22 13.89
N SER A 5 33.50 20.69 14.57
CA SER A 5 33.33 19.61 15.54
C SER A 5 32.59 20.13 16.77
N ILE A 6 31.61 19.35 17.24
CA ILE A 6 30.95 19.56 18.55
C ILE A 6 31.63 18.67 19.58
N ASN A 7 31.94 17.42 19.22
CA ASN A 7 32.81 16.51 19.97
C ASN A 7 33.39 15.43 19.02
N ASP A 8 33.97 14.37 19.60
CA ASP A 8 34.62 13.29 18.89
C ASP A 8 33.66 12.50 17.99
N HIS A 9 32.38 12.42 18.37
CA HIS A 9 31.35 11.64 17.69
C HIS A 9 30.40 12.46 16.81
N TYR A 10 30.40 13.79 16.93
CA TYR A 10 29.48 14.66 16.19
C TYR A 10 30.13 15.94 15.67
N ALA A 11 29.84 16.29 14.42
CA ALA A 11 30.20 17.56 13.82
C ALA A 11 29.03 18.17 13.04
N VAL A 12 29.11 19.48 12.80
CA VAL A 12 28.14 20.21 12.00
C VAL A 12 28.77 20.90 10.80
N SER A 13 27.98 21.05 9.73
CA SER A 13 28.35 21.80 8.53
C SER A 13 27.22 22.72 8.08
N PRO A 14 27.54 23.85 7.42
CA PRO A 14 26.64 24.48 6.45
C PRO A 14 26.27 23.51 5.32
N GLN A 15 25.44 23.97 4.38
CA GLN A 15 24.97 23.17 3.25
C GLN A 15 26.12 22.39 2.60
N ILE A 16 25.93 21.07 2.48
CA ILE A 16 26.83 20.19 1.73
C ILE A 16 26.22 19.89 0.36
N THR A 17 27.07 19.45 -0.56
CA THR A 17 26.71 18.99 -1.91
C THR A 17 27.15 17.54 -2.09
N VAL A 18 26.68 16.88 -3.16
CA VAL A 18 27.13 15.53 -3.53
C VAL A 18 28.65 15.46 -3.69
N ALA A 19 29.29 16.53 -4.17
CA ALA A 19 30.73 16.60 -4.36
C ALA A 19 31.53 16.64 -3.03
N ASP A 20 30.90 17.01 -1.90
CA ASP A 20 31.56 17.03 -0.60
C ASP A 20 31.60 15.63 0.06
N LEU A 21 30.77 14.68 -0.38
CA LEU A 21 30.57 13.39 0.29
C LEU A 21 31.82 12.49 0.35
N PRO A 22 32.69 12.42 -0.68
CA PRO A 22 33.96 11.70 -0.54
C PRO A 22 34.82 12.25 0.59
N ALA A 23 34.90 13.57 0.73
CA ALA A 23 35.63 14.21 1.83
C ALA A 23 34.97 13.97 3.20
N VAL A 24 33.64 13.82 3.26
CA VAL A 24 32.93 13.40 4.48
C VAL A 24 33.33 11.96 4.85
N LYS A 25 33.40 11.04 3.88
CA LYS A 25 33.83 9.66 4.14
C LYS A 25 35.29 9.62 4.60
N ASP A 26 36.18 10.33 3.91
CA ASP A 26 37.62 10.40 4.23
C ASP A 26 37.89 11.02 5.60
N ALA A 27 37.03 11.94 6.05
CA ALA A 27 37.08 12.52 7.39
C ALA A 27 36.57 11.58 8.51
N GLY A 28 36.25 10.32 8.18
CA GLY A 28 35.91 9.27 9.13
C GLY A 28 34.45 9.28 9.61
N PHE A 29 33.56 9.99 8.91
CA PHE A 29 32.14 9.93 9.22
C PHE A 29 31.54 8.61 8.75
N ALA A 30 30.63 8.06 9.55
CA ALA A 30 29.86 6.85 9.25
C ALA A 30 28.42 7.18 8.81
N GLY A 31 27.92 8.36 9.15
CA GLY A 31 26.58 8.79 8.74
C GLY A 31 26.33 10.29 8.77
N ILE A 32 25.21 10.69 8.18
CA ILE A 32 24.82 12.07 7.93
C ILE A 32 23.37 12.29 8.37
N ILE A 33 23.10 13.43 9.04
CA ILE A 33 21.75 13.89 9.36
C ILE A 33 21.48 15.24 8.67
N CYS A 34 20.48 15.27 7.79
CA CYS A 34 20.03 16.49 7.14
C CYS A 34 18.91 17.15 7.95
N PHE A 35 19.14 18.34 8.46
CA PHE A 35 18.13 19.14 9.18
C PHE A 35 17.45 20.20 8.32
N ARG A 36 17.79 20.26 7.03
CA ARG A 36 17.25 21.24 6.10
C ARG A 36 16.02 20.67 5.37
N PRO A 37 14.84 21.32 5.48
CA PRO A 37 13.71 21.05 4.61
C PRO A 37 14.09 21.23 3.14
N ASP A 38 13.55 20.39 2.26
CA ASP A 38 13.72 20.58 0.82
C ASP A 38 12.98 21.82 0.33
N GLY A 39 13.57 22.51 -0.66
CA GLY A 39 12.99 23.69 -1.28
C GLY A 39 13.12 24.99 -0.47
N GLU A 40 14.07 25.10 0.46
CA GLU A 40 14.35 26.39 1.13
C GLU A 40 15.08 27.39 0.21
N ASP A 41 15.88 26.92 -0.75
CA ASP A 41 16.47 27.75 -1.81
C ASP A 41 16.35 27.02 -3.17
N PRO A 42 16.22 27.72 -4.31
CA PRO A 42 16.08 27.10 -5.64
C PRO A 42 17.26 26.20 -6.04
N ASP A 43 18.48 26.56 -5.62
CA ASP A 43 19.71 25.84 -5.95
C ASP A 43 20.11 24.83 -4.87
N GLN A 44 19.21 24.52 -3.93
CA GLN A 44 19.47 23.57 -2.86
C GLN A 44 19.42 22.13 -3.41
N PRO A 45 20.47 21.31 -3.21
CA PRO A 45 20.36 19.87 -3.41
C PRO A 45 19.33 19.27 -2.45
N THR A 46 18.45 18.43 -2.96
CA THR A 46 17.44 17.74 -2.15
C THR A 46 18.10 16.76 -1.18
N ALA A 47 17.43 16.50 -0.05
CA ALA A 47 17.89 15.50 0.90
C ALA A 47 17.99 14.12 0.25
N ALA A 48 17.08 13.79 -0.67
CA ALA A 48 17.11 12.52 -1.42
C ALA A 48 18.35 12.39 -2.31
N GLU A 49 18.73 13.44 -3.04
CA GLU A 49 19.94 13.42 -3.89
C GLU A 49 21.21 13.21 -3.07
N ILE A 50 21.32 13.89 -1.93
CA ILE A 50 22.46 13.72 -1.01
C ILE A 50 22.43 12.33 -0.38
N GLY A 51 21.26 11.84 0.02
CA GLY A 51 21.09 10.53 0.65
C GLY A 51 21.53 9.38 -0.24
N VAL A 52 21.05 9.32 -1.48
CA VAL A 52 21.42 8.28 -2.45
C VAL A 52 22.93 8.27 -2.71
N ALA A 53 23.53 9.46 -2.86
CA ALA A 53 24.97 9.57 -3.07
C ALA A 53 25.78 9.17 -1.82
N ALA A 54 25.29 9.49 -0.62
CA ALA A 54 25.92 9.12 0.64
C ALA A 54 25.90 7.60 0.84
N GLU A 55 24.75 6.97 0.58
CA GLU A 55 24.59 5.51 0.67
C GLU A 55 25.51 4.77 -0.30
N THR A 56 25.70 5.30 -1.51
CA THR A 56 26.64 4.75 -2.50
C THR A 56 28.09 4.72 -1.99
N LEU A 57 28.45 5.62 -1.07
CA LEU A 57 29.77 5.69 -0.41
C LEU A 57 29.81 4.94 0.94
N GLY A 58 28.75 4.20 1.28
CA GLY A 58 28.62 3.50 2.55
C GLY A 58 28.52 4.44 3.75
N LEU A 59 27.86 5.59 3.57
CA LEU A 59 27.45 6.49 4.66
C LEU A 59 25.96 6.30 4.91
N GLN A 60 25.56 6.11 6.17
CA GLN A 60 24.14 6.13 6.52
C GLN A 60 23.58 7.55 6.41
N PHE A 61 22.32 7.70 6.02
CA PHE A 61 21.69 9.03 5.85
C PHE A 61 20.31 9.08 6.49
N VAL A 62 20.02 10.15 7.23
CA VAL A 62 18.69 10.41 7.81
C VAL A 62 18.27 11.86 7.53
N HIS A 63 17.04 12.05 7.07
CA HIS A 63 16.44 13.37 6.87
C HIS A 63 15.49 13.73 8.02
N VAL A 64 15.85 14.76 8.77
CA VAL A 64 15.12 15.24 9.96
C VAL A 64 14.82 16.75 9.80
N PRO A 65 13.90 17.14 8.91
CA PRO A 65 13.72 18.54 8.53
C PRO A 65 13.21 19.40 9.70
N VAL A 66 14.00 20.42 10.07
CA VAL A 66 13.63 21.43 11.08
C VAL A 66 13.40 22.77 10.38
N ARG A 67 12.24 23.41 10.56
CA ARG A 67 11.91 24.68 9.90
C ARG A 67 12.91 25.79 10.29
N SER A 68 13.23 26.68 9.35
CA SER A 68 14.05 27.87 9.63
C SER A 68 13.43 28.71 10.75
N GLY A 69 14.24 29.08 11.75
CA GLY A 69 13.80 29.81 12.94
C GLY A 69 12.91 29.04 13.92
N GLY A 70 12.56 27.78 13.62
CA GLY A 70 11.79 26.91 14.51
C GLY A 70 12.69 26.09 15.45
N GLU A 71 12.15 25.71 16.61
CA GLU A 71 12.80 24.73 17.49
C GLU A 71 12.68 23.31 16.93
N PRO A 72 13.70 22.45 17.10
CA PRO A 72 13.58 21.02 16.85
C PRO A 72 12.43 20.43 17.69
N ASP A 73 11.44 19.82 17.04
CA ASP A 73 10.32 19.20 17.73
C ASP A 73 10.70 17.83 18.35
N ALA A 74 9.77 17.22 19.09
CA ALA A 74 10.01 15.95 19.75
C ALA A 74 10.40 14.83 18.78
N TYR A 75 9.91 14.85 17.53
CA TYR A 75 10.33 13.88 16.51
C TYR A 75 11.77 14.13 16.10
N ALA A 76 12.14 15.39 15.83
CA ALA A 76 13.50 15.74 15.45
C ALA A 76 14.53 15.35 16.52
N LEU A 77 14.21 15.56 17.80
CA LEU A 77 15.07 15.15 18.91
C LEU A 77 15.20 13.61 18.97
N ARG A 78 14.10 12.86 18.87
CA ARG A 78 14.14 11.39 18.89
C ARG A 78 14.89 10.80 17.69
N ALA A 79 14.59 11.29 16.48
CA ALA A 79 15.28 10.87 15.26
C ALA A 79 16.79 11.18 15.32
N THR A 80 17.16 12.30 15.92
CA THR A 80 18.57 12.64 16.16
C THR A 80 19.23 11.67 17.15
N ARG A 81 18.59 11.36 18.29
CA ARG A 81 19.12 10.38 19.26
C ARG A 81 19.31 9.01 18.61
N ARG A 82 18.29 8.51 17.94
CA ARG A 82 18.33 7.22 17.25
C ARG A 82 19.43 7.16 16.20
N ALA A 83 19.59 8.21 15.39
CA ALA A 83 20.68 8.26 14.41
C ALA A 83 22.06 8.24 15.08
N LEU A 84 22.23 8.86 16.24
CA LEU A 84 23.49 8.81 17.00
C LEU A 84 23.76 7.44 17.63
N GLU A 85 22.71 6.67 17.95
CA GLU A 85 22.80 5.32 18.52
C GLU A 85 23.05 4.25 17.43
N ASP A 86 22.34 4.36 16.30
CA ASP A 86 22.35 3.36 15.22
C ASP A 86 23.57 3.48 14.29
N MET A 87 24.20 4.66 14.18
CA MET A 87 25.34 4.90 13.30
C MET A 87 26.65 4.43 13.96
N PRO A 88 27.41 3.50 13.34
CA PRO A 88 28.57 2.84 13.97
C PRO A 88 29.84 3.71 14.04
N GLY A 89 29.71 5.04 13.99
CA GLY A 89 30.84 5.96 13.95
C GLY A 89 30.43 7.43 13.99
N LYS A 90 31.34 8.32 13.59
CA LYS A 90 31.12 9.76 13.68
C LYS A 90 29.97 10.21 12.78
N VAL A 91 29.12 11.09 13.27
CA VAL A 91 27.94 11.59 12.55
C VAL A 91 28.10 13.06 12.16
N LEU A 92 27.74 13.39 10.92
CA LEU A 92 27.73 14.76 10.41
C LEU A 92 26.30 15.30 10.31
N GLY A 93 25.97 16.32 11.10
CA GLY A 93 24.74 17.09 10.92
C GLY A 93 24.93 18.25 9.95
N TYR A 94 24.00 18.49 9.03
CA TYR A 94 24.02 19.73 8.24
C TYR A 94 22.65 20.38 8.09
N CYS A 95 22.66 21.69 7.88
CA CYS A 95 21.49 22.43 7.42
C CYS A 95 21.96 23.61 6.53
N LYS A 96 21.16 24.68 6.33
CA LYS A 96 21.61 25.86 5.55
C LYS A 96 22.92 26.46 6.12
N GLY A 97 22.95 26.77 7.41
CA GLY A 97 24.13 27.33 8.11
C GLY A 97 24.73 26.47 9.23
N GLY A 98 24.27 25.22 9.42
CA GLY A 98 24.69 24.32 10.50
C GLY A 98 24.03 24.55 11.87
N GLY A 99 23.41 25.70 12.12
CA GLY A 99 22.82 26.02 13.43
C GLY A 99 21.67 25.12 13.89
N ARG A 100 20.82 24.63 12.95
CA ARG A 100 19.75 23.68 13.29
C ARG A 100 20.30 22.32 13.72
N ALA A 101 21.34 21.87 13.03
CA ALA A 101 22.01 20.61 13.34
C ALA A 101 22.65 20.65 14.73
N GLU A 102 23.35 21.75 15.05
CA GLU A 102 23.93 21.97 16.38
C GLU A 102 22.84 22.00 17.46
N ARG A 103 21.77 22.77 17.25
CA ARG A 103 20.71 22.90 18.25
C ARG A 103 19.96 21.59 18.49
N ALA A 104 19.65 20.84 17.42
CA ALA A 104 19.02 19.53 17.53
C ALA A 104 19.92 18.53 18.28
N TYR A 105 21.22 18.51 17.98
CA TYR A 105 22.19 17.70 18.70
C TYR A 105 22.25 18.06 20.19
N MET A 106 22.42 19.34 20.51
CA MET A 106 22.53 19.79 21.90
C MET A 106 21.29 19.43 22.71
N LEU A 107 20.09 19.71 22.18
CA LEU A 107 18.83 19.37 22.83
C LEU A 107 18.64 17.85 22.97
N ALA A 108 19.03 17.06 21.96
CA ALA A 108 18.97 15.61 22.01
C ALA A 108 19.91 15.04 23.10
N ALA A 109 21.09 15.61 23.26
CA ALA A 109 22.12 15.18 24.20
C ALA A 109 21.86 15.61 25.65
N THR A 110 21.27 16.79 25.88
CA THR A 110 21.10 17.34 27.24
C THR A 110 19.70 17.15 27.82
N THR A 111 18.69 16.90 27.00
CA THR A 111 17.33 16.65 27.49
C THR A 111 17.24 15.16 27.84
N PRO A 112 16.98 14.78 29.10
CA PRO A 112 16.67 13.39 29.45
C PRO A 112 15.59 12.87 28.51
N ALA A 113 15.65 11.58 28.14
CA ALA A 113 14.50 10.96 27.53
C ALA A 113 13.36 11.01 28.57
N GLU A 114 12.50 12.03 28.47
CA GLU A 114 11.24 12.06 29.20
C GLU A 114 10.55 10.74 28.88
N ALA A 115 10.14 9.99 29.92
CA ALA A 115 9.26 8.86 29.73
C ALA A 115 8.12 9.36 28.84
N PRO A 116 7.93 8.79 27.63
CA PRO A 116 7.04 9.38 26.66
C PRO A 116 5.66 9.50 27.32
N ALA A 117 5.16 10.74 27.45
CA ALA A 117 3.81 10.95 27.93
C ALA A 117 2.88 10.08 27.10
N VAL A 118 2.29 9.06 27.71
CA VAL A 118 1.42 8.11 27.02
C VAL A 118 0.27 8.92 26.45
N ARG A 119 0.23 9.06 25.12
CA ARG A 119 -0.83 9.80 24.45
C ARG A 119 -2.05 8.88 24.40
N HIS A 120 -3.14 9.31 25.00
CA HIS A 120 -4.42 8.64 24.89
C HIS A 120 -5.26 9.28 23.78
N PHE A 121 -5.91 8.45 22.97
CA PHE A 121 -6.91 8.87 21.99
C PHE A 121 -8.21 8.10 22.19
N ASP A 122 -9.35 8.71 21.87
CA ASP A 122 -10.62 7.97 21.78
C ASP A 122 -10.47 6.83 20.78
N VAL A 123 -9.82 7.10 19.63
CA VAL A 123 -9.54 6.09 18.61
C VAL A 123 -8.09 6.15 18.14
N VAL A 124 -7.41 5.00 18.19
CA VAL A 124 -6.15 4.80 17.45
C VAL A 124 -6.46 4.04 16.18
N ILE A 125 -5.94 4.52 15.05
CA ILE A 125 -6.03 3.86 13.75
C ILE A 125 -4.61 3.50 13.33
N VAL A 126 -4.35 2.23 13.04
CA VAL A 126 -3.03 1.77 12.61
C VAL A 126 -3.06 1.50 11.10
N GLY A 127 -2.34 2.33 10.34
CA GLY A 127 -2.30 2.39 8.88
C GLY A 127 -3.04 3.61 8.32
N GLY A 128 -2.30 4.50 7.65
CA GLY A 128 -2.79 5.69 6.92
C GLY A 128 -3.11 5.42 5.45
N GLY A 129 -3.33 4.15 5.09
CA GLY A 129 -3.78 3.76 3.77
C GLY A 129 -5.24 4.13 3.49
N ALA A 130 -5.79 3.60 2.38
CA ALA A 130 -7.18 3.86 1.97
C ALA A 130 -8.19 3.58 3.09
N GLY A 131 -7.97 2.53 3.88
CA GLY A 131 -8.84 2.13 4.99
C GLY A 131 -8.81 3.12 6.14
N GLY A 132 -7.62 3.42 6.68
CA GLY A 132 -7.50 4.25 7.87
C GLY A 132 -7.98 5.68 7.65
N ILE A 133 -7.59 6.31 6.53
CA ILE A 133 -8.01 7.68 6.22
C ILE A 133 -9.53 7.76 5.97
N ALA A 134 -10.11 6.78 5.28
CA ALA A 134 -11.56 6.74 5.06
C ALA A 134 -12.33 6.49 6.36
N ALA A 135 -11.85 5.59 7.22
CA ALA A 135 -12.45 5.32 8.53
C ALA A 135 -12.39 6.56 9.42
N ALA A 136 -11.24 7.24 9.49
CA ALA A 136 -11.06 8.48 10.23
C ALA A 136 -12.03 9.58 9.77
N ALA A 137 -12.10 9.83 8.45
CA ALA A 137 -12.98 10.85 7.89
C ALA A 137 -14.47 10.52 8.14
N SER A 138 -14.84 9.25 8.00
CA SER A 138 -16.20 8.75 8.24
C SER A 138 -16.60 8.84 9.73
N LEU A 139 -15.64 8.60 10.63
CA LEU A 139 -15.80 8.73 12.08
C LEU A 139 -15.96 10.19 12.51
N LEU A 140 -15.06 11.09 12.07
CA LEU A 140 -15.13 12.52 12.39
C LEU A 140 -16.42 13.18 11.89
N LYS A 141 -16.98 12.68 10.79
CA LYS A 141 -18.29 13.12 10.30
C LYS A 141 -19.45 12.71 11.22
N ARG A 142 -19.40 11.52 11.81
CA ARG A 142 -20.45 10.96 12.68
C ARG A 142 -20.36 11.47 14.11
N ARG A 143 -19.14 11.63 14.63
CA ARG A 143 -18.86 12.12 15.98
C ARG A 143 -17.75 13.17 15.90
N PRO A 144 -18.09 14.43 15.57
CA PRO A 144 -17.15 15.54 15.64
C PRO A 144 -16.56 15.64 17.05
N GLY A 145 -15.27 15.98 17.14
CA GLY A 145 -14.55 16.11 18.42
C GLY A 145 -13.94 14.82 18.98
N THR A 146 -14.15 13.67 18.33
CA THR A 146 -13.40 12.45 18.66
C THR A 146 -11.90 12.67 18.42
N THR A 147 -11.09 12.40 19.44
CA THR A 147 -9.63 12.45 19.34
C THR A 147 -9.13 11.19 18.62
N ILE A 148 -8.48 11.39 17.47
CA ILE A 148 -7.99 10.29 16.63
C ILE A 148 -6.46 10.39 16.50
N GLY A 149 -5.76 9.29 16.75
CA GLY A 149 -4.35 9.11 16.40
C GLY A 149 -4.20 8.13 15.24
N ILE A 150 -3.58 8.53 14.13
CA ILE A 150 -3.32 7.66 12.97
C ILE A 150 -1.82 7.35 12.92
N VAL A 151 -1.47 6.08 13.14
CA VAL A 151 -0.10 5.56 13.07
C VAL A 151 0.20 5.19 11.61
N GLU A 152 1.06 5.98 10.96
CA GLU A 152 1.46 5.79 9.56
C GLU A 152 2.88 6.33 9.33
N PRO A 153 3.86 5.49 8.94
CA PRO A 153 5.22 5.95 8.70
C PRO A 153 5.42 6.65 7.35
N SER A 154 4.62 6.33 6.32
CA SER A 154 4.82 6.84 4.97
C SER A 154 4.49 8.33 4.87
N LEU A 155 5.38 9.09 4.21
CA LEU A 155 5.13 10.48 3.86
C LEU A 155 4.22 10.63 2.62
N GLU A 156 4.01 9.56 1.88
CA GLU A 156 3.30 9.52 0.61
C GLU A 156 2.15 8.50 0.62
N HIS A 157 1.05 8.91 0.02
CA HIS A 157 -0.14 8.10 -0.21
C HIS A 157 -0.29 7.74 -1.68
N TYR A 158 -0.73 6.51 -1.94
CA TYR A 158 -0.89 6.01 -3.30
C TYR A 158 -2.32 5.53 -3.61
N TYR A 159 -2.88 6.06 -4.70
CA TYR A 159 -4.06 5.48 -5.37
C TYR A 159 -3.62 4.28 -6.24
N GLN A 160 -3.35 3.16 -5.57
CA GLN A 160 -2.83 1.93 -6.19
C GLN A 160 -3.70 1.35 -7.32
N PRO A 161 -5.05 1.46 -7.33
CA PRO A 161 -5.86 1.02 -8.46
C PRO A 161 -5.53 1.71 -9.80
N GLY A 162 -4.83 2.85 -9.74
CA GLY A 162 -4.31 3.58 -10.89
C GLY A 162 -3.04 2.98 -11.50
N TRP A 163 -2.29 2.14 -10.78
CA TRP A 163 -1.01 1.59 -11.28
C TRP A 163 -1.19 0.67 -12.50
N THR A 164 -2.32 -0.04 -12.60
CA THR A 164 -2.70 -0.74 -13.83
C THR A 164 -2.82 0.19 -15.05
N LEU A 165 -3.30 1.42 -14.84
CA LEU A 165 -3.43 2.45 -15.89
C LEU A 165 -2.08 3.13 -16.19
N VAL A 166 -1.20 3.24 -15.20
CA VAL A 166 0.19 3.68 -15.40
C VAL A 166 0.93 2.66 -16.29
N GLY A 167 0.84 1.37 -15.98
CA GLY A 167 1.43 0.28 -16.78
C GLY A 167 0.87 0.14 -18.20
N ALA A 168 -0.19 0.88 -18.53
CA ALA A 168 -0.80 0.93 -19.86
C ALA A 168 -0.70 2.31 -20.54
N GLY A 169 0.11 3.23 -19.98
CA GLY A 169 0.31 4.57 -20.51
C GLY A 169 -0.97 5.40 -20.59
N VAL A 170 -1.88 5.22 -19.63
CA VAL A 170 -3.11 6.02 -19.49
C VAL A 170 -2.93 7.08 -18.41
N PHE A 171 -2.30 6.70 -17.29
CA PHE A 171 -1.94 7.62 -16.21
C PHE A 171 -0.43 7.83 -16.16
N THR A 172 -0.01 8.96 -15.57
CA THR A 172 1.35 9.12 -15.07
C THR A 172 1.42 8.68 -13.60
N PRO A 173 2.59 8.26 -13.09
CA PRO A 173 2.75 7.87 -11.68
C PRO A 173 2.31 8.95 -10.71
N GLU A 174 2.60 10.21 -11.01
CA GLU A 174 2.35 11.37 -10.15
C GLU A 174 0.85 11.58 -9.91
N GLN A 175 0.00 11.25 -10.91
CA GLN A 175 -1.46 11.30 -10.74
C GLN A 175 -1.97 10.32 -9.67
N THR A 176 -1.18 9.28 -9.35
CA THR A 176 -1.52 8.26 -8.37
C THR A 176 -0.88 8.49 -7.01
N ARG A 177 -0.09 9.55 -6.82
CA ARG A 177 0.62 9.85 -5.57
C ARG A 177 0.20 11.21 -5.00
N ARG A 178 0.04 11.29 -3.68
CA ARG A 178 -0.11 12.55 -2.94
C ARG A 178 0.62 12.47 -1.62
N SER A 179 1.15 13.59 -1.13
CA SER A 179 1.65 13.67 0.24
C SER A 179 0.58 13.25 1.25
N GLU A 180 0.95 12.36 2.17
CA GLU A 180 0.10 11.87 3.26
C GLU A 180 -0.44 13.04 4.10
N LEU A 181 0.40 14.04 4.37
CA LEU A 181 0.02 15.26 5.08
C LEU A 181 -1.19 15.98 4.44
N LYS A 182 -1.25 16.02 3.09
CA LYS A 182 -2.30 16.75 2.36
C LYS A 182 -3.66 16.05 2.40
N ILE A 183 -3.66 14.74 2.61
CA ILE A 183 -4.88 13.93 2.64
C ILE A 183 -5.35 13.60 4.06
N MET A 184 -4.47 13.77 5.05
CA MET A 184 -4.77 13.54 6.46
C MET A 184 -6.03 14.33 6.88
N PRO A 185 -7.02 13.70 7.54
CA PRO A 185 -8.19 14.42 8.02
C PRO A 185 -7.81 15.50 9.04
N ALA A 186 -8.34 16.72 8.89
CA ALA A 186 -7.95 17.87 9.72
C ALA A 186 -8.17 17.68 11.23
N GLY A 187 -9.10 16.79 11.64
CA GLY A 187 -9.36 16.45 13.04
C GLY A 187 -8.57 15.25 13.57
N ALA A 188 -7.65 14.68 12.78
CA ALA A 188 -6.84 13.53 13.17
C ALA A 188 -5.38 13.93 13.43
N ASN A 189 -4.74 13.23 14.36
CA ASN A 189 -3.34 13.42 14.73
C ASN A 189 -2.51 12.38 13.99
N TRP A 190 -1.64 12.83 13.10
CA TRP A 190 -0.72 11.92 12.41
C TRP A 190 0.48 11.59 13.29
N LEU A 191 0.57 10.31 13.67
CA LEU A 191 1.69 9.71 14.38
C LEU A 191 2.60 9.07 13.33
N ARG A 192 3.71 9.75 13.02
CA ARG A 192 4.66 9.38 11.95
C ARG A 192 5.59 8.25 12.39
N ASN A 193 4.99 7.14 12.73
CA ASN A 193 5.63 5.97 13.29
C ASN A 193 5.06 4.73 12.61
N ALA A 194 5.85 3.68 12.50
CA ALA A 194 5.31 2.34 12.32
C ALA A 194 4.82 1.78 13.66
N ALA A 195 3.78 0.96 13.61
CA ALA A 195 3.42 0.12 14.76
C ALA A 195 4.45 -1.01 14.88
N LYS A 196 4.88 -1.30 16.11
CA LYS A 196 5.82 -2.36 16.45
C LYS A 196 5.13 -3.58 17.05
N THR A 197 4.13 -3.38 17.92
CA THR A 197 3.29 -4.47 18.45
C THR A 197 1.98 -3.94 19.05
N PHE A 198 1.01 -4.84 19.24
CA PHE A 198 -0.31 -4.56 19.78
C PHE A 198 -0.51 -5.20 21.16
N HIS A 199 -1.05 -4.44 22.10
CA HIS A 199 -1.42 -4.90 23.45
C HIS A 199 -2.92 -4.71 23.67
N PRO A 200 -3.78 -5.58 23.11
CA PRO A 200 -5.22 -5.40 23.19
C PRO A 200 -5.79 -5.47 24.62
N ASP A 201 -5.15 -6.23 25.51
CA ASP A 201 -5.58 -6.36 26.91
C ASP A 201 -5.35 -5.09 27.75
N THR A 202 -4.37 -4.26 27.35
CA THR A 202 -4.03 -2.99 28.01
C THR A 202 -4.39 -1.77 27.17
N HIS A 203 -5.14 -1.99 26.08
CA HIS A 203 -5.58 -0.97 25.12
C HIS A 203 -4.45 -0.06 24.64
N SER A 204 -3.33 -0.63 24.22
CA SER A 204 -2.18 0.13 23.74
C SER A 204 -1.49 -0.45 22.50
N VAL A 205 -0.77 0.42 21.79
CA VAL A 205 0.08 0.07 20.64
C VAL A 205 1.48 0.61 20.93
N THR A 206 2.49 -0.27 20.84
CA THR A 206 3.89 0.13 20.87
C THR A 206 4.34 0.55 19.48
N LEU A 207 5.03 1.67 19.39
CA LEU A 207 5.54 2.24 18.15
C LEU A 207 7.00 1.82 17.90
N ASP A 208 7.50 2.10 16.70
CA ASP A 208 8.87 1.81 16.26
C ASP A 208 9.97 2.63 16.95
N ASP A 209 9.59 3.64 17.74
CA ASP A 209 10.45 4.41 18.65
C ASP A 209 10.28 4.00 20.12
N ASP A 210 9.68 2.82 20.35
CA ASP A 210 9.40 2.22 21.67
C ASP A 210 8.45 3.04 22.57
N THR A 211 7.90 4.14 22.05
CA THR A 211 6.82 4.85 22.74
C THR A 211 5.50 4.07 22.64
N SER A 212 4.57 4.36 23.55
CA SER A 212 3.26 3.72 23.58
C SER A 212 2.14 4.75 23.42
N VAL A 213 1.10 4.36 22.68
CA VAL A 213 -0.13 5.13 22.50
C VAL A 213 -1.30 4.28 22.97
N THR A 214 -2.16 4.84 23.81
CA THR A 214 -3.34 4.15 24.34
C THR A 214 -4.61 4.58 23.63
N TYR A 215 -5.63 3.73 23.67
CA TYR A 215 -6.89 3.97 22.98
C TYR A 215 -8.13 3.59 23.81
N SER A 216 -9.27 4.21 23.50
CA SER A 216 -10.57 3.66 23.90
C SER A 216 -11.05 2.58 22.93
N VAL A 217 -10.83 2.78 21.62
CA VAL A 217 -11.11 1.80 20.54
C VAL A 217 -9.96 1.80 19.52
N LEU A 218 -9.59 0.62 19.01
CA LEU A 218 -8.55 0.43 18.00
C LEU A 218 -9.18 0.08 16.64
N VAL A 219 -8.67 0.69 15.57
CA VAL A 219 -8.97 0.32 14.18
C VAL A 219 -7.69 -0.09 13.47
N VAL A 220 -7.65 -1.32 12.96
CA VAL A 220 -6.49 -1.85 12.21
C VAL A 220 -6.77 -1.80 10.71
N ALA A 221 -5.92 -1.10 9.96
CA ALA A 221 -6.05 -0.83 8.52
C ALA A 221 -4.69 -0.94 7.79
N LEU A 222 -3.87 -1.92 8.17
CA LEU A 222 -2.47 -2.08 7.75
C LEU A 222 -2.27 -2.53 6.29
N GLY A 223 -3.33 -2.79 5.53
CA GLY A 223 -3.23 -3.28 4.16
C GLY A 223 -2.69 -4.70 4.08
N ILE A 224 -1.87 -4.98 3.06
CA ILE A 224 -1.30 -6.32 2.81
C ILE A 224 0.18 -6.18 2.43
N LYS A 225 0.99 -7.16 2.84
CA LYS A 225 2.41 -7.24 2.51
C LYS A 225 2.59 -7.95 1.17
N LEU A 226 3.47 -7.41 0.34
CA LEU A 226 3.92 -8.05 -0.91
C LEU A 226 5.17 -8.87 -0.59
N ASP A 227 5.09 -10.18 -0.75
CA ASP A 227 6.18 -11.10 -0.44
C ASP A 227 7.02 -11.38 -1.69
N TRP A 228 7.91 -10.45 -2.00
CA TRP A 228 8.79 -10.54 -3.17
C TRP A 228 9.79 -11.69 -3.07
N ASP A 229 10.18 -12.05 -1.85
CA ASP A 229 11.11 -13.15 -1.55
C ASP A 229 10.43 -14.52 -1.61
N GLY A 230 9.09 -14.56 -1.67
CA GLY A 230 8.30 -15.77 -1.87
C GLY A 230 8.45 -16.43 -3.25
N ILE A 231 9.22 -15.82 -4.17
CA ILE A 231 9.60 -16.37 -5.47
C ILE A 231 11.11 -16.26 -5.61
N GLU A 232 11.78 -17.39 -5.72
CA GLU A 232 13.25 -17.46 -5.79
C GLU A 232 13.79 -16.62 -6.96
N GLY A 233 14.76 -15.74 -6.69
CA GLY A 233 15.41 -14.87 -7.68
C GLY A 233 14.58 -13.68 -8.18
N LEU A 234 13.33 -13.52 -7.76
CA LEU A 234 12.47 -12.44 -8.24
C LEU A 234 12.99 -11.06 -7.83
N ALA A 235 13.29 -10.87 -6.54
CA ALA A 235 13.71 -9.58 -5.98
C ALA A 235 14.94 -9.01 -6.71
N ASP A 236 15.89 -9.88 -7.07
CA ASP A 236 17.14 -9.53 -7.73
C ASP A 236 16.98 -9.03 -9.16
N THR A 237 15.84 -9.28 -9.81
CA THR A 237 15.64 -8.92 -11.21
C THR A 237 14.50 -7.93 -11.46
N LEU A 238 13.76 -7.51 -10.43
CA LEU A 238 12.66 -6.54 -10.60
C LEU A 238 13.16 -5.19 -11.14
N GLY A 239 12.53 -4.70 -12.21
CA GLY A 239 12.90 -3.44 -12.86
C GLY A 239 14.03 -3.58 -13.88
N ARG A 240 14.51 -4.80 -14.12
CA ARG A 240 15.55 -5.14 -15.11
C ARG A 240 15.25 -6.49 -15.77
N ASN A 241 16.04 -6.84 -16.78
CA ASN A 241 15.92 -8.10 -17.53
C ASN A 241 14.51 -8.42 -18.07
N GLY A 242 13.65 -7.41 -18.27
CA GLY A 242 12.27 -7.62 -18.72
C GLY A 242 11.29 -8.03 -17.62
N VAL A 243 11.68 -7.99 -16.33
CA VAL A 243 10.83 -8.39 -15.20
C VAL A 243 10.25 -7.16 -14.51
N THR A 244 8.92 -7.11 -14.41
CA THR A 244 8.17 -5.95 -13.89
C THR A 244 6.98 -6.36 -13.02
N SER A 245 6.38 -5.39 -12.33
CA SER A 245 5.12 -5.58 -11.61
C SER A 245 4.36 -4.27 -11.40
N ASN A 246 3.07 -4.24 -11.74
CA ASN A 246 2.21 -3.09 -11.42
C ASN A 246 1.81 -2.99 -9.93
N TYR A 247 2.34 -3.86 -9.06
CA TYR A 247 2.10 -3.83 -7.61
C TYR A 247 3.11 -2.97 -6.85
N ARG A 248 4.11 -2.40 -7.53
CA ARG A 248 5.08 -1.44 -6.98
C ARG A 248 5.02 -0.12 -7.78
N TYR A 249 5.11 1.01 -7.08
CA TYR A 249 4.93 2.34 -7.69
C TYR A 249 5.94 2.64 -8.80
N ASP A 250 7.21 2.35 -8.54
CA ASP A 250 8.35 2.57 -9.43
C ASP A 250 8.37 1.63 -10.64
N LEU A 251 7.73 0.46 -10.54
CA LEU A 251 7.73 -0.55 -11.60
C LEU A 251 6.59 -0.41 -12.61
N ALA A 252 5.48 0.23 -12.24
CA ALA A 252 4.37 0.42 -13.19
C ALA A 252 4.79 1.21 -14.45
N PRO A 253 5.62 2.28 -14.38
CA PRO A 253 6.22 2.91 -15.56
C PRO A 253 7.08 1.95 -16.40
N TYR A 254 7.88 1.11 -15.73
CA TYR A 254 8.72 0.13 -16.42
C TYR A 254 7.89 -0.92 -17.15
N THR A 255 6.74 -1.34 -16.60
CA THR A 255 5.77 -2.16 -17.34
C THR A 255 5.37 -1.48 -18.65
N TRP A 256 5.05 -0.19 -18.61
CA TRP A 256 4.65 0.53 -19.83
C TRP A 256 5.80 0.65 -20.83
N GLU A 257 7.02 0.86 -20.35
CA GLU A 257 8.22 0.86 -21.18
C GLU A 257 8.41 -0.48 -21.91
N LEU A 258 8.31 -1.60 -21.19
CA LEU A 258 8.42 -2.95 -21.77
C LEU A 258 7.32 -3.23 -22.80
N VAL A 259 6.07 -2.88 -22.49
CA VAL A 259 4.95 -3.01 -23.44
C VAL A 259 5.22 -2.19 -24.71
N ARG A 260 5.80 -1.00 -24.57
CA ARG A 260 6.18 -0.14 -25.69
C ARG A 260 7.40 -0.63 -26.46
N SER A 261 8.36 -1.27 -25.82
CA SER A 261 9.61 -1.69 -26.49
C SER A 261 9.44 -3.03 -27.20
N LEU A 262 8.65 -3.96 -26.65
CA LEU A 262 8.43 -5.28 -27.25
C LEU A 262 7.76 -5.17 -28.63
N ARG A 263 8.28 -5.93 -29.60
CA ARG A 263 7.77 -6.05 -30.98
C ARG A 263 7.49 -7.49 -31.39
N SER A 264 8.25 -8.42 -30.82
CA SER A 264 8.13 -9.86 -31.03
C SER A 264 8.66 -10.58 -29.80
N GLY A 265 8.34 -11.86 -29.65
CA GLY A 265 8.85 -12.71 -28.56
C GLY A 265 7.77 -13.11 -27.55
N THR A 266 8.16 -13.45 -26.33
CA THR A 266 7.25 -14.01 -25.32
C THR A 266 6.97 -13.04 -24.17
N ALA A 267 5.69 -12.81 -23.88
CA ALA A 267 5.23 -12.05 -22.72
C ALA A 267 4.44 -12.94 -21.74
N LEU A 268 4.95 -13.07 -20.51
CA LEU A 268 4.35 -13.86 -19.45
C LEU A 268 3.71 -12.94 -18.40
N PHE A 269 2.49 -13.27 -17.98
CA PHE A 269 1.76 -12.59 -16.91
C PHE A 269 1.38 -13.60 -15.85
N THR A 270 1.64 -13.32 -14.57
CA THR A 270 1.44 -14.31 -13.50
C THR A 270 0.45 -13.86 -12.44
N GLN A 271 -0.24 -14.83 -11.84
CA GLN A 271 -1.06 -14.65 -10.66
C GLN A 271 -0.74 -15.74 -9.61
N PRO A 272 -0.35 -15.35 -8.39
CA PRO A 272 -0.01 -16.29 -7.32
C PRO A 272 -1.29 -16.85 -6.66
N PRO A 273 -1.16 -17.78 -5.69
CA PRO A 273 -2.28 -18.19 -4.86
C PRO A 273 -2.96 -17.00 -4.15
N MET A 274 -4.25 -17.17 -3.85
CA MET A 274 -5.00 -16.21 -3.03
C MET A 274 -4.54 -16.30 -1.56
N PRO A 275 -4.63 -15.21 -0.77
CA PRO A 275 -5.21 -13.92 -1.13
C PRO A 275 -4.24 -12.97 -1.84
N ILE A 276 -4.78 -12.10 -2.71
CA ILE A 276 -4.07 -10.94 -3.25
C ILE A 276 -4.98 -9.70 -3.27
N LYS A 277 -4.40 -8.50 -3.13
CA LYS A 277 -5.15 -7.26 -3.41
C LYS A 277 -5.45 -7.17 -4.92
N CYS A 278 -6.70 -6.80 -5.22
CA CYS A 278 -7.23 -6.69 -6.57
C CYS A 278 -6.95 -7.90 -7.47
N ALA A 279 -7.58 -9.04 -7.20
CA ALA A 279 -7.34 -10.30 -7.91
C ALA A 279 -7.50 -10.25 -9.45
N GLY A 280 -8.21 -9.26 -10.00
CA GLY A 280 -8.27 -9.06 -11.46
C GLY A 280 -7.11 -8.26 -12.05
N ALA A 281 -6.28 -7.56 -11.25
CA ALA A 281 -5.19 -6.73 -11.76
C ALA A 281 -4.11 -7.47 -12.58
N PRO A 282 -3.74 -8.74 -12.27
CA PRO A 282 -2.82 -9.50 -13.12
C PRO A 282 -3.34 -9.61 -14.57
N GLN A 283 -4.63 -9.92 -14.72
CA GLN A 283 -5.32 -10.07 -16.00
C GLN A 283 -5.40 -8.74 -16.75
N LYS A 284 -5.69 -7.66 -16.01
CA LYS A 284 -5.76 -6.30 -16.57
C LYS A 284 -4.45 -5.90 -17.23
N ALA A 285 -3.32 -6.25 -16.63
CA ALA A 285 -2.01 -5.99 -17.22
C ALA A 285 -1.84 -6.74 -18.55
N ALA A 286 -2.22 -8.03 -18.60
CA ALA A 286 -2.19 -8.82 -19.83
C ALA A 286 -3.08 -8.20 -20.93
N TYR A 287 -4.36 -7.95 -20.62
CA TYR A 287 -5.32 -7.41 -21.58
C TYR A 287 -4.93 -6.03 -22.12
N LEU A 288 -4.45 -5.12 -21.26
CA LEU A 288 -4.02 -3.79 -21.69
C LEU A 288 -2.73 -3.83 -22.52
N SER A 289 -1.82 -4.76 -22.22
CA SER A 289 -0.61 -4.98 -23.05
C SER A 289 -1.00 -5.50 -24.43
N CYS A 290 -1.88 -6.50 -24.51
CA CYS A 290 -2.40 -7.01 -25.78
C CYS A 290 -3.15 -5.95 -26.58
N SER A 291 -4.00 -5.16 -25.91
CA SER A 291 -4.70 -4.03 -26.53
C SER A 291 -3.74 -3.02 -27.15
N GLU A 292 -2.57 -2.81 -26.53
CA GLU A 292 -1.54 -1.93 -27.07
C GLU A 292 -0.83 -2.55 -28.27
N TRP A 293 -0.44 -3.82 -28.18
CA TRP A 293 0.24 -4.52 -29.27
C TRP A 293 -0.65 -4.69 -30.50
N GLU A 294 -1.96 -4.91 -30.34
CA GLU A 294 -2.93 -4.90 -31.44
C GLU A 294 -2.98 -3.54 -32.12
N ARG A 295 -3.12 -2.45 -31.33
CA ARG A 295 -3.17 -1.08 -31.83
C ARG A 295 -1.94 -0.70 -32.66
N ARG A 296 -0.79 -1.28 -32.32
CA ARG A 296 0.50 -1.05 -32.99
C ARG A 296 0.77 -2.03 -34.13
N GLY A 297 -0.12 -2.99 -34.36
CA GLY A 297 0.03 -3.99 -35.41
C GLY A 297 1.08 -5.07 -35.14
N VAL A 298 1.55 -5.25 -33.89
CA VAL A 298 2.66 -6.17 -33.55
C VAL A 298 2.24 -7.37 -32.70
N LYS A 299 0.97 -7.43 -32.25
CA LYS A 299 0.47 -8.54 -31.41
C LYS A 299 0.68 -9.92 -32.04
N HIS A 300 0.63 -10.01 -33.38
CA HIS A 300 0.80 -11.27 -34.12
C HIS A 300 2.21 -11.88 -33.98
N ALA A 301 3.21 -11.11 -33.57
CA ALA A 301 4.57 -11.57 -33.36
C ALA A 301 4.90 -11.78 -31.87
N ILE A 302 3.93 -11.59 -30.97
CA ILE A 302 4.11 -11.68 -29.52
C ILE A 302 3.23 -12.79 -28.95
N ASP A 303 3.89 -13.83 -28.46
CA ASP A 303 3.27 -14.94 -27.74
C ASP A 303 2.95 -14.49 -26.32
N VAL A 304 1.67 -14.54 -25.94
CA VAL A 304 1.22 -14.07 -24.62
C VAL A 304 0.67 -15.24 -23.82
N ALA A 305 1.10 -15.35 -22.57
CA ALA A 305 0.54 -16.32 -21.65
C ALA A 305 0.12 -15.69 -20.32
N PHE A 306 -0.95 -16.23 -19.74
CA PHE A 306 -1.40 -15.92 -18.40
C PHE A 306 -1.37 -17.19 -17.55
N ASP A 307 -0.42 -17.24 -16.62
CA ASP A 307 -0.20 -18.36 -15.71
C ASP A 307 -0.76 -18.00 -14.33
N THR A 308 -1.85 -18.65 -13.93
CA THR A 308 -2.51 -18.42 -12.63
C THR A 308 -2.49 -19.67 -11.77
N ALA A 309 -2.15 -19.52 -10.49
CA ALA A 309 -2.20 -20.61 -9.52
C ALA A 309 -3.65 -21.06 -9.22
N THR A 310 -4.66 -20.29 -9.63
CA THR A 310 -6.07 -20.58 -9.37
C THR A 310 -6.66 -21.62 -10.34
N PRO A 311 -7.70 -22.37 -9.92
CA PRO A 311 -8.37 -23.35 -10.78
C PRO A 311 -9.34 -22.71 -11.80
N ALA A 312 -9.55 -21.39 -11.76
CA ALA A 312 -10.44 -20.65 -12.65
C ALA A 312 -9.87 -19.25 -12.92
N LEU A 313 -10.29 -18.65 -14.04
CA LEU A 313 -9.87 -17.31 -14.45
C LEU A 313 -10.37 -16.22 -13.49
N PHE A 314 -11.60 -16.32 -12.99
CA PHE A 314 -12.18 -15.34 -12.06
C PHE A 314 -13.06 -16.04 -11.03
N GLY A 315 -13.14 -15.46 -9.82
CA GLY A 315 -13.82 -16.09 -8.68
C GLY A 315 -15.35 -16.02 -8.71
N VAL A 316 -15.93 -15.28 -9.66
CA VAL A 316 -17.38 -15.14 -9.83
C VAL A 316 -17.75 -15.54 -11.26
N ALA A 317 -18.53 -16.61 -11.40
CA ALA A 317 -18.77 -17.32 -12.65
C ALA A 317 -19.39 -16.42 -13.74
N ASP A 318 -20.30 -15.51 -13.38
CA ASP A 318 -20.97 -14.59 -14.31
C ASP A 318 -20.02 -13.70 -15.12
N TYR A 319 -18.81 -13.44 -14.60
CA TYR A 319 -17.80 -12.64 -15.27
C TYR A 319 -16.80 -13.48 -16.08
N VAL A 320 -16.81 -14.81 -15.97
CA VAL A 320 -15.86 -15.67 -16.68
C VAL A 320 -16.10 -15.67 -18.20
N PRO A 321 -17.34 -15.85 -18.72
CA PRO A 321 -17.59 -15.83 -20.16
C PRO A 321 -17.05 -14.58 -20.88
N PRO A 322 -17.38 -13.33 -20.47
CA PRO A 322 -16.87 -12.15 -21.16
C PRO A 322 -15.35 -12.00 -21.03
N LEU A 323 -14.71 -12.53 -19.98
CA LEU A 323 -13.25 -12.53 -19.86
C LEU A 323 -12.60 -13.57 -20.78
N MET A 324 -13.22 -14.75 -20.93
CA MET A 324 -12.77 -15.77 -21.88
C MET A 324 -12.86 -15.30 -23.34
N ASP A 325 -13.81 -14.42 -23.67
CA ASP A 325 -13.84 -13.77 -24.97
C ASP A 325 -12.58 -12.96 -25.25
N TYR A 326 -12.03 -12.27 -24.24
CA TYR A 326 -10.78 -11.52 -24.39
C TYR A 326 -9.53 -12.40 -24.38
N ILE A 327 -9.54 -13.50 -23.61
CA ILE A 327 -8.50 -14.54 -23.70
C ILE A 327 -8.41 -15.06 -25.14
N ARG A 328 -9.55 -15.39 -25.77
CA ARG A 328 -9.61 -15.84 -27.16
C ARG A 328 -9.26 -14.73 -28.16
N LYS A 329 -9.82 -13.53 -27.99
CA LYS A 329 -9.56 -12.38 -28.88
C LYS A 329 -8.06 -12.08 -28.98
N TYR A 330 -7.37 -12.07 -27.84
CA TYR A 330 -5.94 -11.75 -27.79
C TYR A 330 -5.04 -12.97 -27.97
N ASP A 331 -5.60 -14.15 -28.19
CA ASP A 331 -4.86 -15.41 -28.29
C ASP A 331 -3.88 -15.57 -27.11
N ILE A 332 -4.42 -15.45 -25.89
CA ILE A 332 -3.64 -15.60 -24.65
C ILE A 332 -3.66 -17.07 -24.25
N ALA A 333 -2.48 -17.69 -24.15
CA ALA A 333 -2.33 -19.03 -23.59
C ALA A 333 -2.63 -18.99 -22.08
N LEU A 334 -3.83 -19.43 -21.70
CA LEU A 334 -4.28 -19.48 -20.31
C LEU A 334 -3.86 -20.79 -19.65
N HIS A 335 -3.07 -20.71 -18.57
CA HIS A 335 -2.65 -21.85 -17.78
C HIS A 335 -3.21 -21.73 -16.36
N LEU A 336 -4.21 -22.54 -16.06
CA LEU A 336 -4.78 -22.66 -14.72
C LEU A 336 -3.91 -23.58 -13.86
N ARG A 337 -3.92 -23.39 -12.55
CA ARG A 337 -3.07 -24.15 -11.59
C ARG A 337 -1.58 -24.14 -11.98
N SER A 338 -1.10 -23.00 -12.47
CA SER A 338 0.29 -22.76 -12.86
C SER A 338 0.87 -21.66 -11.96
N LYS A 339 1.72 -22.04 -11.00
CA LYS A 339 2.28 -21.14 -9.99
C LYS A 339 3.73 -20.81 -10.34
N LEU A 340 4.07 -19.54 -10.48
CA LEU A 340 5.46 -19.09 -10.61
C LEU A 340 6.21 -19.34 -9.29
N VAL A 341 7.38 -19.99 -9.35
CA VAL A 341 8.19 -20.33 -8.16
C VAL A 341 9.62 -19.82 -8.21
N ARG A 342 10.19 -19.60 -9.40
CA ARG A 342 11.55 -19.08 -9.58
C ARG A 342 11.64 -18.20 -10.82
N VAL A 343 12.49 -17.17 -10.76
CA VAL A 343 12.84 -16.33 -11.90
C VAL A 343 14.36 -16.22 -12.00
N ASP A 344 14.90 -16.67 -13.12
CA ASP A 344 16.28 -16.44 -13.55
C ASP A 344 16.30 -15.25 -14.50
N GLY A 345 16.61 -14.06 -13.97
CA GLY A 345 16.57 -12.82 -14.73
C GLY A 345 17.59 -12.79 -15.87
N GLU A 346 18.83 -13.22 -15.62
CA GLU A 346 19.91 -13.16 -16.61
C GLU A 346 19.64 -14.06 -17.81
N ARG A 347 19.16 -15.28 -17.55
CA ARG A 347 18.79 -16.23 -18.62
C ARG A 347 17.37 -15.99 -19.15
N ARG A 348 16.61 -15.09 -18.52
CA ARG A 348 15.18 -14.80 -18.77
C ARG A 348 14.32 -16.07 -18.78
N ILE A 349 14.47 -16.88 -17.73
CA ILE A 349 13.71 -18.12 -17.55
C ILE A 349 12.81 -17.97 -16.32
N ALA A 350 11.53 -18.25 -16.49
CA ALA A 350 10.56 -18.36 -15.41
C ALA A 350 10.21 -19.83 -15.20
N THR A 351 10.30 -20.30 -13.95
CA THR A 351 9.98 -21.68 -13.57
C THR A 351 8.64 -21.72 -12.84
N PHE A 352 7.76 -22.60 -13.29
CA PHE A 352 6.41 -22.78 -12.78
C PHE A 352 6.21 -24.19 -12.20
N GLU A 353 5.44 -24.29 -11.12
CA GLU A 353 4.81 -25.54 -10.69
C GLU A 353 3.41 -25.59 -11.30
N ARG A 354 3.18 -26.55 -12.20
CA ARG A 354 1.91 -26.71 -12.92
C ARG A 354 1.24 -28.01 -12.52
N THR A 355 0.00 -27.91 -12.03
CA THR A 355 -0.81 -29.07 -11.70
C THR A 355 -1.82 -29.36 -12.80
N THR A 356 -1.74 -30.56 -13.38
CA THR A 356 -2.71 -31.08 -14.35
C THR A 356 -3.62 -32.13 -13.70
N GLY A 357 -4.82 -32.32 -14.24
CA GLY A 357 -5.82 -33.24 -13.68
C GLY A 357 -6.59 -32.67 -12.48
N ALA A 358 -7.50 -33.48 -11.91
CA ALA A 358 -8.32 -33.14 -10.76
C ALA A 358 -8.41 -34.31 -9.77
N GLY A 359 -8.55 -34.01 -8.48
CA GLY A 359 -8.66 -35.05 -7.45
C GLY A 359 -7.36 -35.85 -7.24
N PRO A 360 -7.46 -37.12 -6.81
CA PRO A 360 -6.31 -37.97 -6.49
C PRO A 360 -5.33 -38.20 -7.66
N GLU A 361 -5.78 -38.00 -8.90
CA GLU A 361 -4.96 -38.19 -10.12
C GLU A 361 -4.17 -36.93 -10.51
N SER A 362 -4.23 -35.86 -9.70
CA SER A 362 -3.51 -34.63 -10.04
C SER A 362 -2.01 -34.83 -10.03
N ARG A 363 -1.33 -34.38 -11.09
CA ARG A 363 0.14 -34.42 -11.19
C ARG A 363 0.68 -33.00 -11.25
N THR A 364 1.65 -32.70 -10.38
CA THR A 364 2.41 -31.45 -10.43
C THR A 364 3.73 -31.69 -11.15
N GLU A 365 4.02 -30.84 -12.12
CA GLU A 365 5.28 -30.84 -12.87
C GLU A 365 5.92 -29.45 -12.83
N THR A 366 7.24 -29.42 -12.97
CA THR A 366 8.01 -28.18 -13.08
C THR A 366 8.16 -27.84 -14.55
N VAL A 367 7.73 -26.63 -14.95
CA VAL A 367 7.77 -26.14 -16.33
C VAL A 367 8.63 -24.88 -16.38
N GLU A 368 9.68 -24.90 -17.19
CA GLU A 368 10.48 -23.70 -17.47
C GLU A 368 10.03 -23.03 -18.77
N ARG A 369 9.99 -21.69 -18.77
CA ARG A 369 9.60 -20.89 -19.92
C ARG A 369 10.52 -19.69 -20.07
N SER A 370 11.02 -19.47 -21.28
CA SER A 370 11.72 -18.24 -21.63
C SER A 370 10.75 -17.06 -21.74
N PHE A 371 11.23 -15.84 -21.49
CA PHE A 371 10.45 -14.63 -21.66
C PHE A 371 11.28 -13.46 -22.20
N ASP A 372 10.62 -12.53 -22.88
CA ASP A 372 11.14 -11.20 -23.20
C ASP A 372 10.52 -10.13 -22.28
N MET A 373 9.32 -10.40 -21.79
CA MET A 373 8.64 -9.62 -20.76
C MET A 373 7.98 -10.56 -19.75
N LEU A 374 8.18 -10.31 -18.46
CA LEU A 374 7.53 -11.03 -17.37
C LEU A 374 6.90 -10.02 -16.42
N HIS A 375 5.57 -9.93 -16.41
CA HIS A 375 4.81 -9.16 -15.42
C HIS A 375 4.40 -10.09 -14.26
N VAL A 376 5.07 -9.93 -13.12
CA VAL A 376 4.89 -10.76 -11.93
C VAL A 376 3.91 -10.13 -10.95
N VAL A 377 3.11 -10.97 -10.30
CA VAL A 377 2.41 -10.62 -9.07
C VAL A 377 2.96 -11.51 -7.96
N PRO A 378 3.58 -10.93 -6.91
CA PRO A 378 4.16 -11.72 -5.83
C PRO A 378 3.05 -12.32 -4.95
N PRO A 379 3.30 -13.45 -4.26
CA PRO A 379 2.50 -13.86 -3.13
C PRO A 379 2.28 -12.71 -2.14
N GLN A 380 1.17 -12.73 -1.42
CA GLN A 380 0.82 -11.65 -0.50
C GLN A 380 0.39 -12.24 0.84
N THR A 381 0.86 -11.62 1.91
CA THR A 381 0.64 -12.08 3.28
C THR A 381 0.10 -10.94 4.14
N ALA A 382 -0.41 -11.27 5.32
CA ALA A 382 -0.62 -10.26 6.34
C ALA A 382 0.70 -9.54 6.67
N PRO A 383 0.67 -8.23 7.00
CA PRO A 383 1.82 -7.52 7.54
C PRO A 383 2.38 -8.22 8.79
N ASP A 384 3.70 -8.29 8.91
CA ASP A 384 4.37 -9.10 9.94
C ASP A 384 3.95 -8.70 11.35
N VAL A 385 3.89 -7.39 11.64
CA VAL A 385 3.41 -6.83 12.92
C VAL A 385 1.99 -7.27 13.30
N LEU A 386 1.13 -7.55 12.31
CA LEU A 386 -0.22 -8.06 12.56
C LEU A 386 -0.18 -9.57 12.77
N ARG A 387 0.49 -10.30 11.87
CA ARG A 387 0.59 -11.76 11.89
C ARG A 387 1.17 -12.30 13.20
N GLU A 388 2.11 -11.57 13.78
CA GLU A 388 2.82 -11.93 15.01
C GLU A 388 2.12 -11.41 16.28
N SER A 389 0.97 -10.73 16.13
CA SER A 389 0.24 -10.13 17.24
C SER A 389 -0.90 -11.02 17.77
N PRO A 390 -1.41 -10.75 18.98
CA PRO A 390 -2.61 -11.41 19.52
C PRO A 390 -3.89 -11.16 18.70
N LEU A 391 -3.86 -10.25 17.73
CA LEU A 391 -5.01 -9.89 16.88
C LEU A 391 -5.14 -10.79 15.63
N ALA A 392 -4.14 -11.62 15.35
CA ALA A 392 -4.15 -12.48 14.18
C ALA A 392 -5.08 -13.69 14.36
N GLY A 393 -5.77 -14.05 13.28
CA GLY A 393 -6.41 -15.35 13.12
C GLY A 393 -5.42 -16.42 12.66
N ALA A 394 -5.92 -17.65 12.46
CA ALA A 394 -5.09 -18.78 12.02
C ALA A 394 -4.45 -18.58 10.63
N ASP A 395 -5.02 -17.70 9.79
CA ASP A 395 -4.47 -17.33 8.48
C ASP A 395 -3.46 -16.18 8.55
N GLY A 396 -3.16 -15.68 9.76
CA GLY A 396 -2.25 -14.56 10.01
C GLY A 396 -2.86 -13.18 9.77
N PHE A 397 -4.06 -13.08 9.19
CA PHE A 397 -4.77 -11.81 9.01
C PHE A 397 -5.55 -11.43 10.28
N LEU A 398 -6.03 -10.20 10.36
CA LEU A 398 -6.81 -9.73 11.51
C LEU A 398 -8.09 -10.56 11.65
N SER A 399 -8.28 -11.20 12.81
CA SER A 399 -9.46 -12.01 13.09
C SER A 399 -10.68 -11.13 13.31
N VAL A 400 -11.63 -11.12 12.39
CA VAL A 400 -12.86 -10.30 12.49
C VAL A 400 -14.11 -11.09 12.21
N ASP A 401 -15.22 -10.66 12.80
CA ASP A 401 -16.55 -11.02 12.31
C ASP A 401 -16.74 -10.37 10.92
N PRO A 402 -17.02 -11.16 9.86
CA PRO A 402 -17.02 -10.67 8.48
C PRO A 402 -18.16 -9.69 8.18
N ALA A 403 -19.20 -9.63 9.01
CA ALA A 403 -20.32 -8.72 8.81
C ALA A 403 -20.13 -7.42 9.59
N THR A 404 -19.72 -7.49 10.85
CA THR A 404 -19.60 -6.31 11.73
C THR A 404 -18.23 -5.64 11.64
N LEU A 405 -17.22 -6.35 11.15
CA LEU A 405 -15.82 -5.95 11.07
C LEU A 405 -15.17 -5.67 12.44
N ARG A 406 -15.80 -6.15 13.51
CA ARG A 406 -15.26 -6.17 14.87
C ARG A 406 -14.36 -7.39 15.04
N HIS A 407 -13.30 -7.27 15.82
CA HIS A 407 -12.47 -8.40 16.18
C HIS A 407 -13.28 -9.47 16.90
N THR A 408 -12.96 -10.73 16.67
CA THR A 408 -13.74 -11.87 17.20
C THR A 408 -13.56 -12.05 18.71
N ALA A 409 -12.39 -11.71 19.25
CA ALA A 409 -12.06 -11.85 20.67
C ALA A 409 -12.01 -10.52 21.46
N TYR A 410 -11.90 -9.37 20.79
CA TYR A 410 -11.64 -8.08 21.44
C TYR A 410 -12.70 -7.06 21.00
N GLU A 411 -13.64 -6.73 21.90
CA GLU A 411 -14.78 -5.88 21.54
C GLU A 411 -14.42 -4.45 21.15
N ASP A 412 -13.26 -3.97 21.62
CA ASP A 412 -12.73 -2.63 21.37
C ASP A 412 -11.83 -2.56 20.14
N VAL A 413 -11.73 -3.64 19.36
CA VAL A 413 -10.87 -3.70 18.17
C VAL A 413 -11.74 -3.93 16.94
N TYR A 414 -11.50 -3.14 15.89
CA TYR A 414 -12.13 -3.26 14.58
C TYR A 414 -11.05 -3.30 13.50
N GLY A 415 -11.39 -3.76 12.30
CA GLY A 415 -10.49 -3.59 11.16
C GLY A 415 -11.16 -3.60 9.81
N LEU A 416 -10.43 -3.14 8.81
CA LEU A 416 -10.92 -3.02 7.44
C LEU A 416 -9.80 -3.07 6.41
N GLY A 417 -10.19 -3.26 5.16
CA GLY A 417 -9.29 -3.33 4.02
C GLY A 417 -8.55 -4.65 3.92
N ASP A 418 -7.35 -4.62 3.36
CA ASP A 418 -6.69 -5.85 2.93
C ASP A 418 -6.13 -6.68 4.10
N CYS A 419 -6.04 -6.11 5.32
CA CYS A 419 -5.49 -6.77 6.49
C CYS A 419 -6.46 -7.70 7.22
N ILE A 420 -7.75 -7.70 6.86
CA ILE A 420 -8.76 -8.54 7.55
C ILE A 420 -8.81 -9.96 7.00
N GLY A 421 -9.04 -10.93 7.89
CA GLY A 421 -9.35 -12.33 7.58
C GLY A 421 -10.82 -12.48 7.22
N ALA A 422 -11.19 -12.15 5.99
CA ALA A 422 -12.55 -12.32 5.46
C ALA A 422 -12.50 -12.72 3.98
N SER A 423 -13.56 -13.39 3.50
CA SER A 423 -13.64 -13.94 2.14
C SER A 423 -13.98 -12.92 1.05
N ASN A 424 -14.12 -11.63 1.40
CA ASN A 424 -14.42 -10.59 0.43
C ASN A 424 -13.20 -10.26 -0.45
N ALA A 425 -13.44 -9.64 -1.60
CA ALA A 425 -12.35 -9.14 -2.42
C ALA A 425 -11.61 -7.98 -1.74
N LYS A 426 -10.29 -8.12 -1.62
CA LYS A 426 -9.36 -7.10 -1.09
C LYS A 426 -9.17 -5.97 -2.13
N THR A 427 -10.04 -4.95 -2.05
CA THR A 427 -10.12 -3.86 -3.03
C THR A 427 -10.46 -2.52 -2.37
N ALA A 428 -10.04 -1.41 -2.97
CA ALA A 428 -10.45 -0.07 -2.50
C ALA A 428 -11.98 0.15 -2.56
N ALA A 429 -12.69 -0.56 -3.46
CA ALA A 429 -14.14 -0.53 -3.51
C ALA A 429 -14.78 -1.20 -2.29
N ALA A 430 -14.20 -2.30 -1.81
CA ALA A 430 -14.59 -2.91 -0.54
C ALA A 430 -14.33 -1.97 0.62
N VAL A 431 -13.12 -1.39 0.70
CA VAL A 431 -12.78 -0.41 1.74
C VAL A 431 -13.80 0.74 1.80
N ARG A 432 -14.22 1.26 0.65
CA ARG A 432 -15.24 2.32 0.58
C ARG A 432 -16.57 1.93 1.24
N LYS A 433 -16.97 0.65 1.24
CA LYS A 433 -18.16 0.15 1.95
C LYS A 433 -17.86 -0.24 3.40
N GLN A 434 -16.65 -0.71 3.69
CA GLN A 434 -16.24 -1.11 5.03
C GLN A 434 -16.04 0.09 5.96
N ALA A 435 -15.46 1.19 5.48
CA ALA A 435 -15.16 2.36 6.32
C ALA A 435 -16.40 2.94 7.04
N PRO A 436 -17.56 3.12 6.39
CA PRO A 436 -18.78 3.57 7.07
C PRO A 436 -19.35 2.55 8.06
N VAL A 437 -19.18 1.25 7.81
CA VAL A 437 -19.59 0.18 8.74
C VAL A 437 -18.73 0.23 10.01
N VAL A 438 -17.40 0.28 9.85
CA VAL A 438 -16.47 0.40 10.98
C VAL A 438 -16.71 1.71 11.74
N ALA A 439 -16.77 2.85 11.07
CA ALA A 439 -16.99 4.14 11.72
C ALA A 439 -18.30 4.17 12.52
N HIS A 440 -19.39 3.62 11.98
CA HIS A 440 -20.66 3.51 12.70
C HIS A 440 -20.53 2.64 13.96
N ASN A 441 -19.96 1.44 13.82
CA ASN A 441 -19.82 0.52 14.94
C ASN A 441 -18.84 1.04 16.01
N VAL A 442 -17.78 1.74 15.61
CA VAL A 442 -16.85 2.41 16.54
C VAL A 442 -17.56 3.53 17.31
N VAL A 443 -18.39 4.35 16.67
CA VAL A 443 -19.17 5.40 17.37
C VAL A 443 -20.11 4.78 18.40
N ARG A 444 -20.78 3.67 18.06
CA ARG A 444 -21.61 2.91 19.01
C ARG A 444 -20.78 2.46 20.19
N ARG A 445 -19.64 1.82 19.95
CA ARG A 445 -18.77 1.34 21.02
C ARG A 445 -18.25 2.45 21.93
N LEU A 446 -17.85 3.58 21.37
CA LEU A 446 -17.42 4.74 22.17
C LEU A 446 -18.57 5.36 22.97
N ARG A 447 -19.83 5.19 22.57
CA ARG A 447 -20.99 5.62 23.37
C ARG A 447 -21.27 4.65 24.52
N GLU A 448 -21.18 3.34 24.25
CA GLU A 448 -21.28 2.30 25.29
C GLU A 448 -20.23 2.52 26.38
N LYS A 449 -18.96 2.71 26.00
CA LYS A 449 -17.87 2.95 26.97
C LYS A 449 -18.03 4.23 27.78
N ALA A 450 -18.75 5.22 27.23
CA ALA A 450 -19.07 6.47 27.93
C ALA A 450 -20.39 6.37 28.76
N GLY A 451 -21.00 5.19 28.85
CA GLY A 451 -22.21 4.95 29.66
C GLY A 451 -23.51 5.47 29.03
N PHE A 452 -23.49 5.84 27.74
CA PHE A 452 -24.70 6.29 27.06
C PHE A 452 -25.51 5.10 26.53
N ALA A 453 -26.84 5.20 26.58
CA ALA A 453 -27.71 4.23 25.94
C ALA A 453 -27.49 4.23 24.41
N VAL A 454 -27.15 3.07 23.84
CA VAL A 454 -26.96 2.90 22.41
C VAL A 454 -28.23 2.35 21.78
N LYS A 455 -28.92 3.22 21.03
CA LYS A 455 -30.17 2.88 20.33
C LYS A 455 -29.95 2.59 18.85
N GLU A 456 -28.80 2.97 18.30
CA GLU A 456 -28.49 2.68 16.92
C GLU A 456 -28.24 1.18 16.74
N PRO A 457 -28.70 0.56 15.63
CA PRO A 457 -28.42 -0.85 15.36
C PRO A 457 -26.98 -1.07 14.89
N VAL A 458 -26.51 -2.32 14.95
CA VAL A 458 -25.20 -2.74 14.43
C VAL A 458 -25.18 -2.58 12.91
N ALA A 459 -24.18 -1.87 12.38
CA ALA A 459 -23.95 -1.80 10.94
C ALA A 459 -23.30 -3.08 10.43
N LEU A 460 -23.73 -3.53 9.25
CA LEU A 460 -23.31 -4.77 8.61
C LEU A 460 -22.68 -4.50 7.24
N TYR A 461 -21.65 -5.27 6.94
CA TYR A 461 -20.96 -5.36 5.67
C TYR A 461 -21.36 -6.65 4.96
N SER A 462 -21.86 -6.52 3.74
CA SER A 462 -22.35 -7.63 2.91
C SER A 462 -21.27 -8.34 2.09
N GLY A 463 -20.00 -8.03 2.32
CA GLY A 463 -18.89 -8.58 1.54
C GLY A 463 -18.64 -7.86 0.21
N TYR A 464 -19.30 -6.72 -0.03
CA TYR A 464 -19.20 -5.98 -1.29
C TYR A 464 -17.75 -5.69 -1.68
N GLY A 465 -17.35 -6.12 -2.86
CA GLY A 465 -16.14 -5.69 -3.56
C GLY A 465 -16.45 -5.38 -5.01
N ALA A 466 -15.55 -4.61 -5.64
CA ALA A 466 -15.63 -4.36 -7.07
C ALA A 466 -14.26 -4.50 -7.74
N CYS A 467 -14.25 -5.09 -8.93
CA CYS A 467 -13.09 -5.24 -9.77
C CYS A 467 -13.39 -4.69 -11.17
N PRO A 468 -13.05 -3.42 -11.46
CA PRO A 468 -13.11 -2.88 -12.81
C PRO A 468 -12.01 -3.55 -13.66
N LEU A 469 -12.37 -4.58 -14.42
CA LEU A 469 -11.49 -5.36 -15.30
C LEU A 469 -11.33 -4.62 -16.63
N THR A 470 -10.22 -3.91 -16.77
CA THR A 470 -9.79 -3.26 -18.01
C THR A 470 -9.37 -4.31 -19.03
N VAL A 471 -10.32 -4.69 -19.87
CA VAL A 471 -10.17 -5.72 -20.91
C VAL A 471 -9.63 -5.15 -22.23
N GLU A 472 -9.73 -3.84 -22.44
CA GLU A 472 -9.05 -3.11 -23.52
C GLU A 472 -8.92 -1.64 -23.14
N LYS A 473 -8.04 -0.90 -23.83
CA LYS A 473 -7.96 0.57 -23.64
C LYS A 473 -9.26 1.20 -24.14
N GLY A 474 -10.12 1.60 -23.21
CA GLY A 474 -11.44 2.18 -23.49
C GLY A 474 -12.65 1.31 -23.11
N LYS A 475 -12.50 0.05 -22.67
CA LYS A 475 -13.63 -0.75 -22.14
C LYS A 475 -13.28 -1.50 -20.87
N ILE A 476 -14.29 -1.68 -20.03
CA ILE A 476 -14.20 -2.38 -18.76
C ILE A 476 -15.38 -3.33 -18.59
N VAL A 477 -15.09 -4.55 -18.10
CA VAL A 477 -16.07 -5.41 -17.44
C VAL A 477 -16.08 -5.01 -15.96
N LEU A 478 -17.17 -4.42 -15.48
CA LEU A 478 -17.26 -3.91 -14.11
C LEU A 478 -17.83 -4.98 -13.20
N ALA A 479 -16.96 -5.78 -12.60
CA ALA A 479 -17.39 -6.81 -11.66
C ALA A 479 -17.72 -6.22 -10.30
N GLU A 480 -18.91 -6.50 -9.77
CA GLU A 480 -19.38 -6.05 -8.45
C GLU A 480 -20.13 -7.20 -7.76
N PHE A 481 -19.69 -7.58 -6.57
CA PHE A 481 -20.19 -8.78 -5.90
C PHE A 481 -19.99 -8.72 -4.39
N GLY A 482 -20.80 -9.46 -3.64
CA GLY A 482 -20.72 -9.62 -2.19
C GLY A 482 -20.17 -10.98 -1.76
N TYR A 483 -20.38 -11.34 -0.49
CA TYR A 483 -20.08 -12.68 0.01
C TYR A 483 -20.78 -13.76 -0.81
N GLY A 484 -20.11 -14.91 -0.97
CA GLY A 484 -20.59 -16.03 -1.78
C GLY A 484 -20.66 -15.76 -3.29
N GLY A 485 -20.09 -14.66 -3.78
CA GLY A 485 -20.11 -14.31 -5.21
C GLY A 485 -21.44 -13.71 -5.69
N LYS A 486 -22.35 -13.35 -4.77
CA LYS A 486 -23.63 -12.71 -5.10
C LYS A 486 -23.39 -11.40 -5.87
N LEU A 487 -23.99 -11.24 -7.05
CA LEU A 487 -23.87 -10.00 -7.82
C LEU A 487 -24.48 -8.80 -7.06
N MET A 488 -23.76 -7.68 -7.07
CA MET A 488 -24.16 -6.44 -6.39
C MET A 488 -23.88 -5.20 -7.25
N PRO A 489 -24.48 -5.06 -8.44
CA PRO A 489 -24.24 -3.90 -9.30
C PRO A 489 -24.68 -2.61 -8.62
N THR A 490 -23.85 -1.57 -8.67
CA THR A 490 -24.16 -0.26 -8.08
C THR A 490 -25.13 0.53 -8.96
N LEU A 491 -25.05 0.36 -10.29
CA LEU A 491 -25.90 1.05 -11.26
C LEU A 491 -26.91 0.06 -11.87
N PRO A 492 -28.12 0.51 -12.23
CA PRO A 492 -29.07 -0.31 -12.98
C PRO A 492 -28.46 -0.84 -14.28
N GLU A 493 -28.80 -2.07 -14.66
CA GLU A 493 -28.21 -2.74 -15.84
C GLU A 493 -28.44 -1.99 -17.16
N TRP A 494 -29.56 -1.26 -17.28
CA TRP A 494 -29.86 -0.44 -18.46
C TRP A 494 -28.93 0.78 -18.59
N ILE A 495 -28.26 1.19 -17.52
CA ILE A 495 -27.20 2.22 -17.53
C ILE A 495 -25.85 1.55 -17.78
N LEU A 496 -25.55 0.50 -16.99
CA LEU A 496 -24.26 -0.17 -17.02
C LEU A 496 -24.45 -1.66 -16.70
N LYS A 497 -24.42 -2.49 -17.74
CA LYS A 497 -24.38 -3.95 -17.58
C LYS A 497 -22.95 -4.39 -17.24
N GLY A 498 -22.67 -4.59 -15.95
CA GLY A 498 -21.33 -4.90 -15.44
C GLY A 498 -20.72 -6.20 -15.97
N THR A 499 -21.56 -7.14 -16.42
CA THR A 499 -21.15 -8.42 -17.03
C THR A 499 -20.74 -8.31 -18.49
N THR A 500 -20.74 -7.11 -19.08
CA THR A 500 -20.24 -6.90 -20.45
C THR A 500 -19.20 -5.77 -20.49
N PRO A 501 -18.33 -5.74 -21.51
CA PRO A 501 -17.36 -4.65 -21.68
C PRO A 501 -18.06 -3.34 -22.05
N THR A 502 -17.91 -2.31 -21.23
CA THR A 502 -18.54 -0.99 -21.47
C THR A 502 -17.52 0.16 -21.48
N ARG A 503 -17.75 1.14 -22.35
CA ARG A 503 -16.98 2.41 -22.37
C ARG A 503 -17.33 3.30 -21.18
N LEU A 504 -18.57 3.22 -20.69
CA LEU A 504 -18.99 3.97 -19.51
C LEU A 504 -18.19 3.53 -18.28
N ALA A 505 -18.01 2.23 -18.04
CA ALA A 505 -17.19 1.75 -16.94
C ALA A 505 -15.72 2.22 -17.07
N TRP A 506 -15.18 2.28 -18.28
CA TRP A 506 -13.85 2.88 -18.54
C TRP A 506 -13.79 4.35 -18.12
N PHE A 507 -14.74 5.17 -18.58
CA PHE A 507 -14.83 6.58 -18.19
C PHE A 507 -14.93 6.75 -16.67
N LEU A 508 -15.76 5.92 -16.01
CA LEU A 508 -15.90 5.93 -14.55
C LEU A 508 -14.57 5.60 -13.87
N LYS A 509 -13.85 4.55 -14.30
CA LYS A 509 -12.54 4.17 -13.72
C LYS A 509 -11.49 5.24 -13.95
N GLU A 510 -11.40 5.81 -15.15
CA GLU A 510 -10.35 6.74 -15.54
C GLU A 510 -10.57 8.14 -14.95
N LYS A 511 -11.80 8.65 -14.97
CA LYS A 511 -12.09 10.05 -14.62
C LYS A 511 -12.75 10.20 -13.26
N VAL A 512 -13.71 9.34 -12.92
CA VAL A 512 -14.58 9.54 -11.75
C VAL A 512 -14.01 8.89 -10.49
N MET A 513 -13.54 7.65 -10.55
CA MET A 513 -13.05 6.90 -9.39
C MET A 513 -11.85 7.57 -8.68
N PRO A 514 -10.86 8.16 -9.37
CA PRO A 514 -9.77 8.88 -8.71
C PRO A 514 -10.28 10.12 -7.96
N LEU A 515 -11.21 10.88 -8.54
CA LEU A 515 -11.81 12.04 -7.90
C LEU A 515 -12.64 11.63 -6.67
N LEU A 516 -13.45 10.57 -6.82
CA LEU A 516 -14.22 10.01 -5.72
C LEU A 516 -13.32 9.50 -4.59
N TYR A 517 -12.17 8.92 -4.91
CA TYR A 517 -11.20 8.46 -3.92
C TYR A 517 -10.63 9.64 -3.11
N TRP A 518 -10.05 10.63 -3.79
CA TRP A 518 -9.34 11.73 -3.13
C TRP A 518 -10.26 12.77 -2.48
N TYR A 519 -11.36 13.12 -3.13
CA TYR A 519 -12.24 14.22 -2.71
C TYR A 519 -13.57 13.74 -2.12
N GLY A 520 -13.92 12.48 -2.35
CA GLY A 520 -15.10 11.86 -1.77
C GLY A 520 -14.77 11.08 -0.50
N MET A 521 -14.17 9.90 -0.69
CA MET A 521 -13.89 8.91 0.34
C MET A 521 -13.05 9.48 1.50
N PHE A 522 -11.97 10.19 1.22
CA PHE A 522 -11.11 10.81 2.26
C PHE A 522 -11.69 12.09 2.89
N ARG A 523 -12.85 12.54 2.42
CA ARG A 523 -13.61 13.65 3.01
C ARG A 523 -14.89 13.17 3.71
N GLY A 524 -15.07 11.86 3.87
CA GLY A 524 -16.27 11.29 4.50
C GLY A 524 -17.54 11.42 3.62
N HIS A 525 -17.40 11.68 2.33
CA HIS A 525 -18.52 11.67 1.39
C HIS A 525 -18.84 10.23 0.98
N GLU A 526 -19.93 9.70 1.56
CA GLU A 526 -20.40 8.32 1.39
C GLU A 526 -21.41 8.21 0.24
N ILE A 527 -21.09 8.83 -0.89
CA ILE A 527 -21.96 8.84 -2.08
C ILE A 527 -22.27 7.40 -2.47
N LEU A 528 -23.53 7.01 -2.62
CA LEU A 528 -23.94 5.62 -2.95
C LEU A 528 -23.38 4.55 -1.98
N VAL A 529 -23.12 4.93 -0.73
CA VAL A 529 -22.70 4.00 0.33
C VAL A 529 -23.62 4.20 1.53
N LYS A 530 -24.50 3.23 1.77
CA LYS A 530 -25.29 3.14 2.99
C LYS A 530 -25.04 1.76 3.61
N PRO A 531 -24.63 1.68 4.88
CA PRO A 531 -24.54 0.41 5.57
C PRO A 531 -25.91 -0.27 5.67
N ASP A 532 -25.91 -1.60 5.60
CA ASP A 532 -27.04 -2.38 6.06
C ASP A 532 -26.99 -2.43 7.61
N PHE A 533 -28.12 -2.70 8.25
CA PHE A 533 -28.19 -2.78 9.71
C PHE A 533 -28.79 -4.11 10.13
N ARG A 534 -28.29 -4.66 11.24
CA ARG A 534 -28.90 -5.82 11.88
C ARG A 534 -30.33 -5.45 12.27
N GLN A 535 -31.30 -6.23 11.78
CA GLN A 535 -32.68 -6.10 12.23
C GLN A 535 -32.74 -6.54 13.70
N GLU A 536 -33.38 -5.75 14.54
CA GLU A 536 -33.68 -6.14 15.93
C GLU A 536 -34.92 -7.03 15.87
N ASP A 537 -34.82 -8.25 16.42
CA ASP A 537 -35.96 -9.16 16.62
C ASP A 537 -36.88 -8.67 17.74
#